data_AF-A0A8C4WG05-F1
#
_entry.id   AF-A0A8C4WG05-F1
#
_cell.length_a   1.000
_cell.length_b   1.000
_cell.length_c   1.000
_cell.angle_alpha   90.00
_cell.angle_beta   90.00
_cell.angle_gamma   90.00
#
_symmetry.space_group_name_H-M   'P 1'
#
loop_
_entity.id
_entity.type
_entity.pdbx_description
1 polymer ?
#
loop_
_entity_poly.entity_id
_entity_poly.type
_entity_poly.pdbx_seq_one_letter_code
_entity_poly.pdbx_strand_id
1 'polypeptide(L)'
;MPEGPELHLASCYINTVCAGLIFSGKVEKSEVSKNPEVLFESDAYVISATSRGKEIKLTLTPLKEEKNTLPGRGRDREELSQNGLQQPMDLVFRFGMSGSFKFTSAAELPKHAHLRFYTKESPHRALCFVDCRRFGRWEVHGTWQPDRGPCVMLEYEKFRENVLRNLSDKAFNKPICEALLNQKFFNGIGNYLRAEILYRLKIPPFENARTVLEALQHRKQSPDLTLSKKVKLKQENPDLLELCHAVPMEVIHMGGMGYGPEHSDDAAAFEEWLQCYCVPGMRSLRDGNGRTIWFQGEPGPMAPKGKKSRKKHSWVNADPEPPSPKVTKPVPKRSSKGSSSQEKVAKRSGRKKGKELIQGAENAKAHEARKPNTRSRRKASASQASPTNKAPAADRKRQASARRSTGAVTAAPRSRRVKAE
;
A
#
# COMPACT_ATOMS: atom_id res chain seq x y z
N MET A 1 8.72 4.55 3.09
CA MET A 1 7.60 3.59 2.95
C MET A 1 7.01 3.86 1.59
N PRO A 2 6.89 2.88 0.70
CA PRO A 2 6.37 3.10 -0.65
C PRO A 2 5.04 3.85 -0.67
N GLU A 3 4.91 4.74 -1.63
CA GLU A 3 3.76 5.57 -1.94
C GLU A 3 3.33 5.28 -3.39
N GLY A 4 2.43 6.08 -3.96
CA GLY A 4 1.94 5.85 -5.33
C GLY A 4 3.07 5.66 -6.36
N PRO A 5 4.03 6.60 -6.47
CA PRO A 5 5.08 6.56 -7.48
C PRO A 5 5.90 5.27 -7.47
N GLU A 6 6.33 4.78 -6.30
CA GLU A 6 7.18 3.59 -6.21
C GLU A 6 6.41 2.31 -6.57
N LEU A 7 5.11 2.22 -6.28
CA LEU A 7 4.28 1.10 -6.74
C LEU A 7 4.04 1.18 -8.26
N HIS A 8 3.95 2.38 -8.83
CA HIS A 8 3.80 2.56 -10.27
C HIS A 8 5.07 2.18 -11.02
N LEU A 9 6.22 2.75 -10.63
CA LEU A 9 7.53 2.45 -11.20
C LEU A 9 7.88 0.96 -11.06
N ALA A 10 7.54 0.31 -9.93
CA ALA A 10 7.66 -1.13 -9.80
C ALA A 10 6.82 -1.91 -10.82
N SER A 11 5.59 -1.47 -11.11
CA SER A 11 4.74 -2.11 -12.13
C SER A 11 5.27 -1.94 -13.55
N CYS A 12 5.82 -0.77 -13.87
CA CYS A 12 6.53 -0.53 -15.13
C CYS A 12 7.75 -1.44 -15.25
N TYR A 13 8.63 -1.45 -14.24
CA TYR A 13 9.82 -2.30 -14.18
C TYR A 13 9.49 -3.78 -14.39
N ILE A 14 8.48 -4.33 -13.71
CA ILE A 14 8.10 -5.74 -13.87
C ILE A 14 7.66 -6.03 -15.31
N ASN A 15 6.82 -5.17 -15.91
CA ASN A 15 6.42 -5.33 -17.31
C ASN A 15 7.63 -5.25 -18.26
N THR A 16 8.59 -4.35 -18.00
CA THR A 16 9.81 -4.22 -18.80
C THR A 16 10.71 -5.45 -18.70
N VAL A 17 11.02 -5.94 -17.48
CA VAL A 17 11.94 -7.08 -17.31
C VAL A 17 11.29 -8.44 -17.62
N CYS A 18 9.96 -8.55 -17.57
CA CYS A 18 9.23 -9.74 -17.99
C CYS A 18 8.83 -9.73 -19.47
N ALA A 19 9.07 -8.64 -20.22
CA ALA A 19 8.71 -8.55 -21.62
C ALA A 19 9.38 -9.65 -22.46
N GLY A 20 8.57 -10.43 -23.19
CA GLY A 20 9.04 -11.54 -24.01
C GLY A 20 9.51 -12.78 -23.23
N LEU A 21 9.48 -12.77 -21.89
CA LEU A 21 9.91 -13.91 -21.08
C LEU A 21 8.76 -14.87 -20.80
N ILE A 22 9.06 -16.17 -20.87
CA ILE A 22 8.17 -17.26 -20.48
C ILE A 22 8.64 -17.80 -19.13
N PHE A 23 7.71 -17.92 -18.19
CA PHE A 23 7.88 -18.53 -16.88
C PHE A 23 7.29 -19.94 -16.88
N SER A 24 7.75 -20.80 -15.97
CA SER A 24 7.30 -22.20 -15.88
C SER A 24 7.37 -22.77 -14.46
N GLY A 25 6.60 -23.83 -14.23
CA GLY A 25 6.52 -24.53 -12.95
C GLY A 25 5.71 -23.77 -11.90
N LYS A 26 5.86 -24.19 -10.64
CA LYS A 26 5.16 -23.61 -9.49
C LYS A 26 5.72 -22.25 -9.06
N VAL A 27 4.87 -21.42 -8.46
CA VAL A 27 5.30 -20.22 -7.71
C VAL A 27 5.81 -20.64 -6.34
N GLU A 28 7.02 -20.21 -5.95
CA GLU A 28 7.59 -20.61 -4.67
C GLU A 28 7.57 -19.51 -3.61
N LYS A 29 6.97 -19.81 -2.45
CA LYS A 29 7.12 -19.00 -1.24
C LYS A 29 8.37 -19.43 -0.45
N SER A 30 8.96 -18.54 0.35
CA SER A 30 9.90 -18.94 1.40
C SER A 30 9.16 -19.43 2.65
N GLU A 31 9.65 -20.47 3.32
CA GLU A 31 9.06 -21.01 4.57
C GLU A 31 8.84 -19.95 5.66
N VAL A 32 9.79 -19.00 5.80
CA VAL A 32 9.75 -17.94 6.82
C VAL A 32 8.70 -16.84 6.58
N SER A 33 7.97 -16.90 5.46
CA SER A 33 6.92 -15.93 5.10
C SER A 33 5.56 -16.37 5.63
N LYS A 34 4.89 -15.45 6.35
CA LYS A 34 3.54 -15.62 6.92
C LYS A 34 2.42 -15.14 5.97
N ASN A 35 2.73 -14.98 4.69
CA ASN A 35 1.74 -14.69 3.63
C ASN A 35 1.24 -16.01 3.02
N PRO A 36 0.08 -16.03 2.35
CA PRO A 36 -0.48 -17.27 1.79
C PRO A 36 0.44 -17.93 0.76
N GLU A 37 0.37 -19.26 0.66
CA GLU A 37 0.92 -20.00 -0.48
C GLU A 37 0.23 -19.58 -1.78
N VAL A 38 0.97 -19.62 -2.89
CA VAL A 38 0.44 -19.36 -4.22
C VAL A 38 0.32 -20.70 -4.95
N LEU A 39 -0.89 -21.28 -4.92
CA LEU A 39 -1.18 -22.57 -5.55
C LEU A 39 -1.38 -22.41 -7.07
N PHE A 40 -0.29 -22.06 -7.75
CA PHE A 40 -0.23 -21.90 -9.20
C PHE A 40 0.95 -22.67 -9.76
N GLU A 41 0.69 -23.47 -10.79
CA GLU A 41 1.68 -24.23 -11.55
C GLU A 41 1.25 -24.28 -13.02
N SER A 42 2.21 -24.11 -13.93
CA SER A 42 1.96 -24.10 -15.38
C SER A 42 3.26 -24.30 -16.15
N ASP A 43 3.24 -25.10 -17.22
CA ASP A 43 4.42 -25.40 -18.05
C ASP A 43 4.92 -24.19 -18.85
N ALA A 44 4.07 -23.19 -19.09
CA ALA A 44 4.39 -21.94 -19.75
C ALA A 44 3.38 -20.86 -19.36
N TYR A 45 3.84 -19.76 -18.76
CA TYR A 45 3.00 -18.61 -18.44
C TYR A 45 3.77 -17.29 -18.61
N VAL A 46 3.04 -16.20 -18.79
CA VAL A 46 3.59 -14.83 -18.77
C VAL A 46 3.16 -14.09 -17.50
N ILE A 47 3.96 -13.12 -17.08
CA ILE A 47 3.67 -12.25 -15.94
C ILE A 47 3.47 -10.83 -16.46
N SER A 48 2.38 -10.20 -16.07
CA SER A 48 2.15 -8.76 -16.26
C SER A 48 1.81 -8.09 -14.93
N ALA A 49 2.02 -6.78 -14.85
CA ALA A 49 1.84 -5.98 -13.65
C ALA A 49 0.98 -4.73 -13.92
N THR A 50 0.11 -4.39 -12.98
CA THR A 50 -0.63 -3.13 -12.94
C THR A 50 -0.55 -2.53 -11.54
N SER A 51 -0.68 -1.21 -11.40
CA SER A 51 -0.62 -0.50 -10.12
C SER A 51 -1.88 0.31 -9.87
N ARG A 52 -2.28 0.46 -8.59
CA ARG A 52 -3.42 1.29 -8.19
C ARG A 52 -3.21 1.89 -6.79
N GLY A 53 -2.71 3.11 -6.75
CA GLY A 53 -2.36 3.78 -5.49
C GLY A 53 -1.20 3.05 -4.82
N LYS A 54 -1.41 2.53 -3.60
CA LYS A 54 -0.36 1.79 -2.85
C LYS A 54 -0.41 0.28 -2.99
N GLU A 55 -0.90 -0.19 -4.13
CA GLU A 55 -1.09 -1.60 -4.46
C GLU A 55 -0.56 -1.87 -5.86
N ILE A 56 -0.01 -3.07 -6.05
CA ILE A 56 0.40 -3.61 -7.36
C ILE A 56 -0.24 -4.98 -7.51
N LYS A 57 -0.79 -5.28 -8.69
CA LYS A 57 -1.39 -6.55 -9.04
C LYS A 57 -0.56 -7.21 -10.13
N LEU A 58 -0.02 -8.38 -9.84
CA LEU A 58 0.53 -9.26 -10.87
C LEU A 58 -0.58 -10.15 -11.41
N THR A 59 -0.60 -10.37 -12.71
CA THR A 59 -1.45 -11.36 -13.37
C THR A 59 -0.55 -12.41 -14.00
N LEU A 60 -0.70 -13.65 -13.55
CA LEU A 60 -0.03 -14.82 -14.11
C LEU A 60 -0.97 -15.42 -15.17
N THR A 61 -0.57 -15.41 -16.43
CA THR A 61 -1.40 -15.88 -17.55
C THR A 61 -0.77 -17.11 -18.19
N PRO A 62 -1.31 -18.32 -17.98
CA PRO A 62 -0.92 -19.52 -18.69
C PRO A 62 -1.03 -19.34 -20.21
N LEU A 63 0.01 -19.74 -20.92
CA LEU A 63 0.02 -19.81 -22.37
C LEU A 63 -0.68 -21.11 -22.78
N LYS A 64 -1.58 -21.02 -23.76
CA LYS A 64 -2.12 -22.23 -24.39
C LYS A 64 -1.03 -22.82 -25.26
N GLU A 65 -0.71 -24.10 -25.05
CA GLU A 65 0.00 -24.84 -26.08
C GLU A 65 -0.93 -24.98 -27.29
N GLU A 66 -0.60 -24.30 -28.39
CA GLU A 66 -1.11 -24.68 -29.70
C GLU A 66 -0.50 -26.05 -30.03
N LYS A 67 -1.23 -27.11 -29.67
CA LYS A 67 -0.96 -28.43 -30.26
C LYS A 67 -1.15 -28.29 -31.76
N ASN A 68 -0.03 -28.32 -32.50
CA ASN A 68 0.01 -28.53 -33.93
C ASN A 68 -0.53 -29.94 -34.25
N THR A 69 -1.84 -30.12 -34.10
CA THR A 69 -2.54 -31.33 -34.52
C THR A 69 -2.63 -31.31 -36.04
N LEU A 70 -1.69 -31.99 -36.67
CA LEU A 70 -1.83 -32.47 -38.05
C LEU A 70 -3.24 -33.10 -38.21
N PRO A 71 -4.00 -32.77 -39.26
CA PRO A 71 -5.35 -33.30 -39.43
C PRO A 71 -5.28 -34.75 -39.91
N GLY A 72 -5.13 -35.69 -38.98
CA GLY A 72 -4.91 -37.09 -39.32
C GLY A 72 -5.22 -38.10 -38.20
N ARG A 73 -6.33 -38.82 -38.38
CA ARG A 73 -6.76 -40.06 -37.68
C ARG A 73 -7.16 -39.96 -36.20
N GLY A 74 -8.46 -40.19 -35.99
CA GLY A 74 -8.87 -41.42 -35.30
C GLY A 74 -9.04 -41.35 -33.77
N ARG A 75 -10.22 -40.86 -33.37
CA ARG A 75 -11.15 -41.42 -32.36
C ARG A 75 -10.63 -42.32 -31.21
N ASP A 76 -11.26 -42.08 -30.06
CA ASP A 76 -11.47 -43.02 -28.95
C ASP A 76 -10.32 -43.25 -27.95
N ARG A 77 -9.95 -42.18 -27.24
CA ARG A 77 -9.50 -42.29 -25.84
C ARG A 77 -9.85 -41.04 -25.02
N GLU A 78 -10.99 -41.07 -24.34
CA GLU A 78 -11.28 -40.14 -23.22
C GLU A 78 -10.45 -40.54 -21.99
N GLU A 79 -9.13 -40.39 -22.07
CA GLU A 79 -8.29 -40.38 -20.87
C GLU A 79 -8.39 -39.02 -20.19
N LEU A 80 -8.70 -39.04 -18.89
CA LEU A 80 -8.82 -37.85 -18.07
C LEU A 80 -7.46 -37.16 -17.91
N SER A 81 -7.14 -36.26 -18.85
CA SER A 81 -6.17 -35.20 -18.61
C SER A 81 -6.72 -34.28 -17.51
N GLN A 82 -6.32 -34.53 -16.25
CA GLN A 82 -6.63 -33.66 -15.11
C GLN A 82 -6.02 -32.25 -15.23
N ASN A 83 -5.18 -32.00 -16.25
CA ASN A 83 -4.73 -30.67 -16.63
C ASN A 83 -5.86 -29.91 -17.34
N GLY A 84 -6.88 -29.51 -16.58
CA GLY A 84 -7.77 -28.43 -16.99
C GLY A 84 -6.95 -27.16 -17.24
N LEU A 85 -7.34 -26.36 -18.24
CA LEU A 85 -6.67 -25.10 -18.56
C LEU A 85 -6.61 -24.20 -17.31
N GLN A 86 -5.41 -24.10 -16.73
CA GLN A 86 -5.14 -23.26 -15.57
C GLN A 86 -5.59 -21.84 -15.90
N GLN A 87 -6.49 -21.29 -15.08
CA GLN A 87 -7.02 -19.95 -15.30
C GLN A 87 -5.96 -18.89 -14.93
N PRO A 88 -5.99 -17.70 -15.55
CA PRO A 88 -5.15 -16.59 -15.12
C PRO A 88 -5.34 -16.28 -13.63
N MET A 89 -4.24 -16.07 -12.92
CA MET A 89 -4.25 -15.81 -11.47
C MET A 89 -3.77 -14.40 -11.16
N ASP A 90 -4.61 -13.65 -10.45
CA ASP A 90 -4.26 -12.34 -9.90
C ASP A 90 -3.65 -12.45 -8.50
N LEU A 91 -2.54 -11.75 -8.27
CA LEU A 91 -1.84 -11.60 -7.00
C LEU A 91 -1.70 -10.12 -6.66
N VAL A 92 -2.35 -9.64 -5.58
CA VAL A 92 -2.30 -8.22 -5.18
C VAL A 92 -1.32 -8.04 -4.03
N PHE A 93 -0.28 -7.23 -4.24
CA PHE A 93 0.79 -6.95 -3.28
C PHE A 93 0.69 -5.55 -2.69
N ARG A 94 1.10 -5.43 -1.43
CA ARG A 94 1.36 -4.19 -0.71
C ARG A 94 2.75 -4.28 -0.11
N PHE A 95 3.68 -3.38 -0.45
CA PHE A 95 5.11 -3.53 -0.14
C PHE A 95 5.52 -3.33 1.33
N GLY A 96 4.60 -2.91 2.21
CA GLY A 96 4.98 -2.61 3.60
C GLY A 96 5.97 -1.45 3.65
N MET A 97 7.17 -1.66 4.21
CA MET A 97 8.23 -0.63 4.26
C MET A 97 9.49 -0.95 3.45
N SER A 98 9.69 -2.20 3.04
CA SER A 98 10.92 -2.71 2.40
C SER A 98 10.66 -3.77 1.32
N GLY A 99 9.39 -4.00 0.98
CA GLY A 99 9.01 -4.83 -0.16
C GLY A 99 9.46 -4.20 -1.46
N SER A 100 10.02 -5.02 -2.34
CA SER A 100 10.46 -4.65 -3.67
C SER A 100 10.38 -5.85 -4.61
N PHE A 101 10.35 -5.62 -5.91
CA PHE A 101 10.60 -6.67 -6.90
C PHE A 101 12.02 -6.57 -7.44
N LYS A 102 12.69 -7.72 -7.58
CA LYS A 102 14.00 -7.83 -8.24
C LYS A 102 13.95 -8.95 -9.26
N PHE A 103 14.65 -8.77 -10.38
CA PHE A 103 14.86 -9.81 -11.37
C PHE A 103 16.34 -10.18 -11.34
N THR A 104 16.65 -11.47 -11.21
CA THR A 104 18.01 -11.96 -10.93
C THR A 104 18.29 -13.28 -11.65
N SER A 105 19.54 -13.73 -11.68
CA SER A 105 19.89 -15.12 -11.95
C SER A 105 19.30 -16.04 -10.87
N ALA A 106 18.81 -17.22 -11.25
CA ALA A 106 18.35 -18.22 -10.28
C ALA A 106 19.49 -18.76 -9.38
N ALA A 107 20.75 -18.58 -9.77
CA ALA A 107 21.91 -18.87 -8.92
C ALA A 107 22.15 -17.80 -7.83
N GLU A 108 21.63 -16.59 -8.00
CA GLU A 108 21.91 -15.40 -7.17
C GLU A 108 20.63 -14.84 -6.55
N LEU A 109 19.87 -15.71 -5.89
CA LEU A 109 18.61 -15.34 -5.23
C LEU A 109 18.87 -14.41 -4.01
N PRO A 110 18.21 -13.24 -3.92
CA PRO A 110 18.32 -12.38 -2.75
C PRO A 110 17.91 -13.10 -1.45
N LYS A 111 18.70 -12.95 -0.38
CA LYS A 111 18.47 -13.55 0.94
C LYS A 111 17.05 -13.41 1.52
N HIS A 112 16.32 -12.39 1.11
CA HIS A 112 14.96 -12.08 1.56
C HIS A 112 13.90 -12.21 0.45
N ALA A 113 14.17 -13.00 -0.60
CA ALA A 113 13.22 -13.34 -1.67
C ALA A 113 12.10 -14.27 -1.14
N HIS A 114 11.00 -13.66 -0.72
CA HIS A 114 9.91 -14.34 -0.02
C HIS A 114 8.86 -14.96 -0.95
N LEU A 115 8.79 -14.53 -2.21
CA LEU A 115 8.03 -15.16 -3.29
C LEU A 115 8.85 -15.12 -4.58
N ARG A 116 8.88 -16.21 -5.35
CA ARG A 116 9.77 -16.40 -6.52
C ARG A 116 9.01 -17.01 -7.71
N PHE A 117 9.29 -16.50 -8.90
CA PHE A 117 8.76 -16.98 -10.19
C PHE A 117 9.96 -17.21 -11.13
N TYR A 118 10.11 -18.41 -11.70
CA TYR A 118 11.28 -18.77 -12.50
C TYR A 118 10.99 -18.80 -14.00
N THR A 119 11.95 -18.35 -14.81
CA THR A 119 11.86 -18.40 -16.28
C THR A 119 12.12 -19.82 -16.81
N LYS A 120 11.46 -20.15 -17.92
CA LYS A 120 11.54 -21.45 -18.61
C LYS A 120 12.86 -21.64 -19.37
N GLU A 121 13.46 -20.52 -19.79
CA GLU A 121 14.75 -20.48 -20.49
C GLU A 121 15.91 -20.98 -19.62
N SER A 122 17.03 -21.34 -20.25
CA SER A 122 18.30 -21.60 -19.56
C SER A 122 19.36 -20.59 -20.05
N PRO A 123 20.13 -19.95 -19.15
CA PRO A 123 20.12 -20.10 -17.69
C PRO A 123 18.86 -19.51 -17.05
N HIS A 124 18.31 -20.22 -16.06
CA HIS A 124 17.10 -19.78 -15.36
C HIS A 124 17.30 -18.44 -14.65
N ARG A 125 16.32 -17.56 -14.78
CA ARG A 125 16.20 -16.29 -14.08
C ARG A 125 14.98 -16.30 -13.17
N ALA A 126 14.96 -15.43 -12.16
CA ALA A 126 13.91 -15.39 -11.16
C ALA A 126 13.41 -13.96 -10.92
N LEU A 127 12.09 -13.75 -11.08
CA LEU A 127 11.41 -12.59 -10.52
C LEU A 127 11.14 -12.88 -9.03
N CYS A 128 11.61 -12.00 -8.16
CA CYS A 128 11.58 -12.18 -6.71
C CYS A 128 10.87 -11.01 -6.03
N PHE A 129 9.87 -11.29 -5.19
CA PHE A 129 9.39 -10.33 -4.20
C PHE A 129 10.31 -10.38 -2.96
N VAL A 130 11.08 -9.32 -2.74
CA VAL A 130 12.09 -9.21 -1.68
C VAL A 130 11.59 -8.29 -0.58
N ASP A 131 11.54 -8.74 0.67
CA ASP A 131 11.14 -7.90 1.81
C ASP A 131 11.82 -8.29 3.14
N CYS A 132 12.96 -7.67 3.46
CA CYS A 132 13.74 -7.99 4.66
C CYS A 132 13.00 -7.79 5.99
N ARG A 133 11.98 -6.92 6.04
CA ARG A 133 11.21 -6.63 7.28
C ARG A 133 9.92 -7.44 7.39
N ARG A 134 9.52 -8.17 6.34
CA ARG A 134 8.29 -8.99 6.28
C ARG A 134 7.02 -8.22 6.68
N PHE A 135 6.93 -6.97 6.26
CA PHE A 135 5.73 -6.13 6.40
C PHE A 135 4.91 -6.06 5.11
N GLY A 136 5.49 -6.47 3.98
CA GLY A 136 4.81 -6.67 2.73
C GLY A 136 3.82 -7.83 2.80
N ARG A 137 2.68 -7.66 2.14
CA ARG A 137 1.56 -8.61 2.11
C ARG A 137 1.17 -8.87 0.66
N TRP A 138 0.69 -10.09 0.40
CA TRP A 138 0.03 -10.43 -0.86
C TRP A 138 -1.24 -11.24 -0.63
N GLU A 139 -2.17 -11.10 -1.55
CA GLU A 139 -3.48 -11.75 -1.57
C GLU A 139 -3.64 -12.50 -2.90
N VAL A 140 -4.07 -13.77 -2.82
CA VAL A 140 -4.18 -14.69 -3.97
C VAL A 140 -5.62 -14.68 -4.48
N HIS A 141 -5.81 -14.66 -5.80
CA HIS A 141 -7.09 -14.30 -6.44
C HIS A 141 -7.62 -12.93 -5.97
N GLY A 142 -6.69 -12.03 -5.61
CA GLY A 142 -7.01 -10.73 -5.03
C GLY A 142 -7.53 -9.75 -6.08
N THR A 143 -8.57 -9.00 -5.71
CA THR A 143 -8.89 -7.72 -6.35
C THR A 143 -8.25 -6.57 -5.54
N TRP A 144 -8.28 -5.34 -6.06
CA TRP A 144 -7.87 -4.15 -5.29
C TRP A 144 -8.63 -4.07 -3.97
N GLN A 145 -8.01 -3.59 -2.90
CA GLN A 145 -8.70 -3.53 -1.61
C GLN A 145 -9.97 -2.66 -1.71
N PRO A 146 -11.16 -3.18 -1.32
CA PRO A 146 -12.44 -2.51 -1.55
C PRO A 146 -12.54 -1.18 -0.80
N ASP A 147 -11.84 -1.06 0.32
CA ASP A 147 -11.81 0.13 1.18
C ASP A 147 -11.01 1.30 0.56
N ARG A 148 -10.35 1.09 -0.59
CA ARG A 148 -9.47 2.08 -1.22
C ARG A 148 -10.11 2.82 -2.37
N GLY A 149 -10.00 4.14 -2.30
CA GLY A 149 -10.46 5.04 -3.34
C GLY A 149 -9.68 4.93 -4.66
N PRO A 150 -10.11 5.68 -5.69
CA PRO A 150 -9.41 5.75 -6.97
C PRO A 150 -7.96 6.21 -6.81
N CYS A 151 -7.08 5.70 -7.68
CA CYS A 151 -5.67 6.10 -7.69
C CYS A 151 -5.52 7.59 -8.02
N VAL A 152 -4.81 8.36 -7.19
CA VAL A 152 -4.59 9.81 -7.42
C VAL A 152 -3.81 10.10 -8.72
N MET A 153 -3.03 9.15 -9.21
CA MET A 153 -2.22 9.26 -10.42
C MET A 153 -3.02 8.81 -11.65
N LEU A 154 -3.51 7.56 -11.65
CA LEU A 154 -4.09 6.90 -12.82
C LEU A 154 -5.62 7.09 -12.96
N GLU A 155 -6.29 7.64 -11.95
CA GLU A 155 -7.75 7.80 -11.92
C GLU A 155 -8.17 9.19 -11.42
N TYR A 156 -7.40 10.24 -11.76
CA TYR A 156 -7.52 11.59 -11.19
C TYR A 156 -8.96 12.13 -11.08
N GLU A 157 -9.75 12.14 -12.16
CA GLU A 157 -11.11 12.70 -12.11
C GLU A 157 -12.03 11.89 -11.16
N LYS A 158 -11.95 10.55 -11.19
CA LYS A 158 -12.68 9.70 -10.24
C LYS A 158 -12.24 9.95 -8.81
N PHE A 159 -10.94 10.12 -8.57
CA PHE A 159 -10.37 10.46 -7.27
C PHE A 159 -10.95 11.80 -6.78
N ARG A 160 -10.89 12.84 -7.62
CA ARG A 160 -11.37 14.18 -7.30
C ARG A 160 -12.86 14.18 -6.99
N GLU A 161 -13.68 13.52 -7.82
CA GLU A 161 -15.10 13.34 -7.56
C GLU A 161 -15.37 12.60 -6.24
N ASN A 162 -14.64 11.51 -5.99
CA ASN A 162 -14.78 10.72 -4.76
C ASN A 162 -14.51 11.54 -3.50
N VAL A 163 -13.52 12.44 -3.51
CA VAL A 163 -13.29 13.38 -2.40
C VAL A 163 -14.43 14.39 -2.28
N LEU A 164 -14.72 15.13 -3.37
CA LEU A 164 -15.67 16.26 -3.33
C LEU A 164 -17.12 15.83 -3.04
N ARG A 165 -17.53 14.61 -3.45
CA ARG A 165 -18.85 14.04 -3.17
C ARG A 165 -19.04 13.61 -1.72
N ASN A 166 -17.95 13.36 -0.99
CA ASN A 166 -17.96 12.76 0.35
C ASN A 166 -17.44 13.68 1.47
N LEU A 167 -17.37 15.01 1.27
CA LEU A 167 -16.81 15.94 2.28
C LEU A 167 -17.54 15.91 3.64
N SER A 168 -18.79 15.42 3.69
CA SER A 168 -19.54 15.18 4.93
C SER A 168 -19.01 13.99 5.75
N ASP A 169 -18.17 13.11 5.20
CA ASP A 169 -17.55 11.99 5.93
C ASP A 169 -16.70 12.51 7.10
N LYS A 170 -16.80 11.83 8.25
CA LYS A 170 -16.02 12.11 9.47
C LYS A 170 -14.51 12.09 9.26
N ALA A 171 -14.01 11.45 8.20
CA ALA A 171 -12.61 11.54 7.78
C ALA A 171 -12.13 12.99 7.57
N PHE A 172 -13.01 13.89 7.11
CA PHE A 172 -12.70 15.29 6.85
C PHE A 172 -12.89 16.20 8.07
N ASN A 173 -13.34 15.66 9.21
CA ASN A 173 -13.30 16.38 10.50
C ASN A 173 -11.87 16.46 11.08
N LYS A 174 -10.91 15.74 10.50
CA LYS A 174 -9.52 15.63 10.97
C LYS A 174 -8.63 16.75 10.43
N PRO A 175 -7.42 16.93 11.00
CA PRO A 175 -6.32 17.67 10.37
C PRO A 175 -6.11 17.26 8.90
N ILE A 176 -5.87 18.22 8.00
CA ILE A 176 -5.66 17.93 6.57
C ILE A 176 -4.47 16.98 6.34
N CYS A 177 -3.40 17.09 7.13
CA CYS A 177 -2.27 16.15 7.05
C CYS A 177 -2.64 14.70 7.45
N GLU A 178 -3.68 14.49 8.26
CA GLU A 178 -4.21 13.14 8.56
C GLU A 178 -5.18 12.66 7.47
N ALA A 179 -6.04 13.55 6.98
CA ALA A 179 -6.99 13.22 5.91
C ALA A 179 -6.28 12.77 4.64
N LEU A 180 -5.18 13.43 4.26
CA LEU A 180 -4.31 13.06 3.13
C LEU A 180 -3.71 11.65 3.24
N LEU A 181 -3.64 11.05 4.44
CA LEU A 181 -3.18 9.65 4.60
C LEU A 181 -4.31 8.62 4.44
N ASN A 182 -5.58 9.04 4.40
CA ASN A 182 -6.72 8.13 4.33
C ASN A 182 -6.87 7.55 2.93
N GLN A 183 -6.53 6.26 2.78
CA GLN A 183 -6.52 5.57 1.48
C GLN A 183 -7.92 5.34 0.88
N LYS A 184 -9.01 5.54 1.64
CA LYS A 184 -10.39 5.61 1.09
C LYS A 184 -10.57 6.79 0.14
N PHE A 185 -9.79 7.86 0.35
CA PHE A 185 -9.93 9.12 -0.37
C PHE A 185 -8.68 9.48 -1.18
N PHE A 186 -7.48 9.27 -0.63
CA PHE A 186 -6.20 9.65 -1.22
C PHE A 186 -5.32 8.42 -1.50
N ASN A 187 -5.82 7.45 -2.27
CA ASN A 187 -5.12 6.19 -2.53
C ASN A 187 -3.85 6.44 -3.37
N GLY A 188 -2.69 6.27 -2.74
CA GLY A 188 -1.38 6.62 -3.30
C GLY A 188 -0.62 7.63 -2.44
N ILE A 189 -1.29 8.55 -1.75
CA ILE A 189 -0.63 9.56 -0.91
C ILE A 189 -0.12 8.93 0.40
N GLY A 190 1.10 9.27 0.79
CA GLY A 190 1.69 8.92 2.07
C GLY A 190 2.35 10.10 2.78
N ASN A 191 3.48 9.80 3.41
CA ASN A 191 4.11 10.66 4.40
C ASN A 191 5.04 11.72 3.79
N TYR A 192 5.72 11.43 2.68
CA TYR A 192 6.47 12.47 1.95
C TYR A 192 5.53 13.28 1.06
N LEU A 193 4.67 12.62 0.29
CA LEU A 193 3.73 13.32 -0.60
C LEU A 193 2.85 14.33 0.15
N ARG A 194 2.31 13.98 1.34
CA ARG A 194 1.52 14.95 2.12
C ARG A 194 2.31 16.19 2.56
N ALA A 195 3.62 16.05 2.84
CA ALA A 195 4.45 17.16 3.25
C ALA A 195 4.77 18.07 2.06
N GLU A 196 5.13 17.46 0.92
CA GLU A 196 5.42 18.14 -0.35
C GLU A 196 4.20 18.87 -0.94
N ILE A 197 3.03 18.25 -0.89
CA ILE A 197 1.75 18.82 -1.37
C ILE A 197 1.32 20.01 -0.50
N LEU A 198 1.30 19.86 0.83
CA LEU A 198 0.90 20.94 1.73
C LEU A 198 1.90 22.11 1.69
N TYR A 199 3.19 21.82 1.52
CA TYR A 199 4.24 22.83 1.41
C TYR A 199 4.13 23.70 0.15
N ARG A 200 3.82 23.09 -1.02
CA ARG A 200 3.62 23.82 -2.28
C ARG A 200 2.48 24.85 -2.19
N LEU A 201 1.43 24.58 -1.40
CA LEU A 201 0.30 25.50 -1.18
C LEU A 201 0.38 26.32 0.12
N LYS A 202 1.45 26.15 0.92
CA LYS A 202 1.62 26.75 2.25
C LYS A 202 0.43 26.53 3.20
N ILE A 203 -0.28 25.41 3.04
CA ILE A 203 -1.43 25.04 3.88
C ILE A 203 -0.92 24.52 5.24
N PRO A 204 -1.36 25.09 6.38
CA PRO A 204 -0.99 24.58 7.69
C PRO A 204 -1.47 23.13 7.87
N PRO A 205 -0.61 22.17 8.26
CA PRO A 205 -0.95 20.75 8.27
C PRO A 205 -2.07 20.36 9.23
N PHE A 206 -2.34 21.19 10.24
CA PHE A 206 -3.41 21.04 11.22
C PHE A 206 -4.57 22.03 11.01
N GLU A 207 -4.79 22.50 9.76
CA GLU A 207 -6.11 22.98 9.36
C GLU A 207 -7.13 21.85 9.30
N ASN A 208 -8.41 22.20 9.45
CA ASN A 208 -9.51 21.26 9.28
C ASN A 208 -9.64 20.84 7.80
N ALA A 209 -9.64 19.54 7.53
CA ALA A 209 -9.62 19.03 6.16
C ALA A 209 -10.85 19.42 5.35
N ARG A 210 -12.05 19.47 5.96
CA ARG A 210 -13.27 19.92 5.27
C ARG A 210 -13.16 21.37 4.84
N THR A 211 -12.76 22.28 5.74
CA THR A 211 -12.62 23.71 5.44
C THR A 211 -11.67 23.97 4.27
N VAL A 212 -10.53 23.26 4.22
CA VAL A 212 -9.56 23.36 3.11
C VAL A 212 -10.16 22.87 1.78
N LEU A 213 -11.02 21.84 1.80
CA LEU A 213 -11.59 21.22 0.61
C LEU A 213 -12.88 21.88 0.10
N GLU A 214 -13.69 22.46 0.98
CA GLU A 214 -14.91 23.20 0.62
C GLU A 214 -14.61 24.47 -0.18
N ALA A 215 -13.52 25.16 0.16
CA ALA A 215 -13.00 26.29 -0.64
C ALA A 215 -12.79 25.94 -2.13
N LEU A 216 -12.53 24.66 -2.44
CA LEU A 216 -12.33 24.18 -3.80
C LEU A 216 -13.64 23.96 -4.58
N GLN A 217 -14.77 23.75 -3.88
CA GLN A 217 -16.07 23.64 -4.53
C GLN A 217 -16.52 25.00 -5.08
N HIS A 218 -16.38 26.07 -4.28
CA HIS A 218 -16.73 27.42 -4.71
C HIS A 218 -15.90 27.90 -5.90
N ARG A 219 -14.62 27.52 -5.99
CA ARG A 219 -13.75 27.84 -7.13
C ARG A 219 -14.18 27.19 -8.46
N LYS A 220 -14.95 26.09 -8.43
CA LYS A 220 -15.58 25.51 -9.65
C LYS A 220 -16.85 26.27 -10.08
N GLN A 221 -17.48 27.03 -9.19
CA GLN A 221 -18.80 27.62 -9.42
C GLN A 221 -18.76 29.01 -10.11
N SER A 222 -17.58 29.61 -10.35
CA SER A 222 -17.47 30.86 -11.12
C SER A 222 -17.82 30.62 -12.60
N PRO A 223 -18.99 31.07 -13.11
CA PRO A 223 -19.44 30.69 -14.46
C PRO A 223 -18.67 31.46 -15.55
N ASP A 224 -18.36 32.73 -15.29
CA ASP A 224 -17.92 33.77 -16.22
C ASP A 224 -16.54 33.62 -16.87
N LEU A 225 -15.74 32.63 -16.46
CA LEU A 225 -14.41 32.43 -17.04
C LEU A 225 -14.48 31.49 -18.25
N THR A 226 -14.02 31.99 -19.41
CA THR A 226 -13.84 31.19 -20.64
C THR A 226 -12.87 30.03 -20.41
N LEU A 227 -12.96 28.97 -21.22
CA LEU A 227 -12.10 27.78 -21.09
C LEU A 227 -10.61 28.14 -21.03
N SER A 228 -10.12 29.00 -21.94
CA SER A 228 -8.72 29.43 -21.96
C SER A 228 -8.31 30.20 -20.69
N LYS A 229 -9.20 31.03 -20.11
CA LYS A 229 -8.94 31.71 -18.83
C LYS A 229 -8.96 30.73 -17.66
N LYS A 230 -9.88 29.74 -17.65
CA LYS A 230 -9.93 28.67 -16.64
C LYS A 230 -8.68 27.80 -16.67
N VAL A 231 -8.16 27.44 -17.86
CA VAL A 231 -6.91 26.69 -18.01
C VAL A 231 -5.74 27.50 -17.46
N LYS A 232 -5.57 28.76 -17.89
CA LYS A 232 -4.47 29.63 -17.42
C LYS A 232 -4.51 29.83 -15.90
N LEU A 233 -5.68 30.13 -15.32
CA LEU A 233 -5.84 30.33 -13.87
C LEU A 233 -5.59 29.05 -13.03
N LYS A 234 -5.87 27.87 -13.59
CA LYS A 234 -5.54 26.57 -12.96
C LYS A 234 -4.04 26.27 -13.04
N GLN A 235 -3.42 26.59 -14.17
CA GLN A 235 -1.98 26.39 -14.38
C GLN A 235 -1.14 27.32 -13.50
N GLU A 236 -1.58 28.56 -13.27
CA GLU A 236 -0.91 29.53 -12.41
C GLU A 236 -1.18 29.32 -10.91
N ASN A 237 -2.32 28.71 -10.55
CA ASN A 237 -2.73 28.47 -9.17
C ASN A 237 -3.42 27.11 -9.03
N PRO A 238 -2.68 25.99 -8.96
CA PRO A 238 -3.26 24.66 -8.77
C PRO A 238 -3.90 24.51 -7.38
N ASP A 239 -4.95 23.70 -7.28
CA ASP A 239 -5.57 23.36 -6.00
C ASP A 239 -4.99 22.10 -5.33
N LEU A 240 -5.41 21.84 -4.08
CA LEU A 240 -4.91 20.72 -3.29
C LEU A 240 -5.13 19.35 -3.95
N LEU A 241 -6.24 19.16 -4.66
CA LEU A 241 -6.54 17.90 -5.32
C LEU A 241 -5.78 17.78 -6.65
N GLU A 242 -5.55 18.89 -7.35
CA GLU A 242 -4.65 18.96 -8.51
C GLU A 242 -3.22 18.58 -8.10
N LEU A 243 -2.70 19.09 -6.98
CA LEU A 243 -1.38 18.71 -6.47
C LEU A 243 -1.33 17.27 -5.94
N CYS A 244 -2.43 16.71 -5.43
CA CYS A 244 -2.49 15.27 -5.12
C CYS A 244 -2.28 14.38 -6.34
N HIS A 245 -2.45 14.91 -7.56
CA HIS A 245 -2.12 14.22 -8.81
C HIS A 245 -0.74 14.65 -9.35
N ALA A 246 -0.50 15.96 -9.50
CA ALA A 246 0.70 16.49 -10.13
C ALA A 246 1.98 16.12 -9.38
N VAL A 247 2.01 16.26 -8.04
CA VAL A 247 3.22 16.02 -7.23
C VAL A 247 3.69 14.56 -7.29
N PRO A 248 2.81 13.54 -7.21
CA PRO A 248 3.21 12.16 -7.53
C PRO A 248 3.67 11.95 -8.98
N MET A 249 3.09 12.64 -9.95
CA MET A 249 3.50 12.52 -11.36
C MET A 249 4.89 13.12 -11.61
N GLU A 250 5.29 14.19 -10.90
CA GLU A 250 6.68 14.68 -10.90
C GLU A 250 7.65 13.55 -10.54
N VAL A 251 7.39 12.78 -9.47
CA VAL A 251 8.22 11.65 -9.04
C VAL A 251 8.26 10.51 -10.07
N ILE A 252 7.17 10.27 -10.79
CA ILE A 252 7.15 9.28 -11.88
C ILE A 252 8.01 9.76 -13.07
N HIS A 253 7.92 11.04 -13.44
CA HIS A 253 8.66 11.59 -14.58
C HIS A 253 10.16 11.78 -14.33
N MET A 254 10.58 11.94 -13.06
CA MET A 254 12.01 11.85 -12.70
C MET A 254 12.57 10.43 -12.87
N GLY A 255 11.71 9.41 -12.82
CA GLY A 255 12.10 8.00 -12.93
C GLY A 255 12.83 7.48 -11.69
N GLY A 256 13.68 6.49 -11.89
CA GLY A 256 14.77 6.16 -10.97
C GLY A 256 14.47 5.42 -9.67
N MET A 257 13.33 5.56 -8.99
CA MET A 257 13.10 5.16 -7.58
C MET A 257 13.36 3.68 -7.16
N GLY A 258 14.61 3.19 -7.25
CA GLY A 258 15.04 1.80 -7.06
C GLY A 258 14.67 0.84 -8.20
N TYR A 259 14.20 1.34 -9.35
CA TYR A 259 13.59 0.54 -10.43
C TYR A 259 14.09 0.97 -11.82
N GLY A 260 15.38 0.77 -12.05
CA GLY A 260 16.10 0.99 -13.32
C GLY A 260 17.50 0.36 -13.22
N PRO A 261 18.26 0.22 -14.33
CA PRO A 261 19.60 -0.37 -14.30
C PRO A 261 20.66 0.53 -13.63
N GLU A 262 20.42 1.84 -13.51
CA GLU A 262 21.41 2.85 -13.09
C GLU A 262 21.20 3.31 -11.63
N HIS A 263 21.20 2.35 -10.69
CA HIS A 263 20.84 2.52 -9.28
C HIS A 263 21.62 3.54 -8.42
N SER A 264 22.64 4.24 -8.95
CA SER A 264 23.52 5.11 -8.13
C SER A 264 22.96 6.52 -7.91
N ASP A 265 22.34 7.10 -8.93
CA ASP A 265 22.12 8.56 -8.98
C ASP A 265 20.67 8.95 -8.60
N ASP A 266 19.75 7.98 -8.72
CA ASP A 266 18.30 8.12 -8.47
C ASP A 266 17.96 8.68 -7.07
N ALA A 267 18.73 8.25 -6.06
CA ALA A 267 18.51 8.67 -4.67
C ALA A 267 18.86 10.14 -4.46
N ALA A 268 19.90 10.65 -5.14
CA ALA A 268 20.29 12.05 -5.07
C ALA A 268 19.24 12.94 -5.75
N ALA A 269 18.78 12.56 -6.95
CA ALA A 269 17.74 13.30 -7.68
C ALA A 269 16.42 13.40 -6.87
N PHE A 270 16.03 12.32 -6.17
CA PHE A 270 14.87 12.36 -5.28
C PHE A 270 15.11 13.24 -4.05
N GLU A 271 16.30 13.20 -3.43
CA GLU A 271 16.63 14.06 -2.28
C GLU A 271 16.67 15.55 -2.67
N GLU A 272 17.13 15.90 -3.87
CA GLU A 272 17.10 17.27 -4.41
C GLU A 272 15.67 17.75 -4.74
N TRP A 273 14.78 16.86 -5.16
CA TRP A 273 13.37 17.18 -5.41
C TRP A 273 12.56 17.49 -4.13
N LEU A 274 12.97 16.96 -2.98
CA LEU A 274 12.28 17.19 -1.71
C LEU A 274 12.43 18.64 -1.24
N GLN A 275 11.30 19.36 -1.14
CA GLN A 275 11.29 20.76 -0.71
C GLN A 275 10.92 20.93 0.77
N CYS A 276 10.34 19.91 1.40
CA CYS A 276 9.80 19.98 2.77
C CYS A 276 10.13 18.74 3.62
N TYR A 277 9.93 17.54 3.07
CA TYR A 277 10.12 16.30 3.82
C TYR A 277 11.58 16.08 4.19
N CYS A 278 11.89 15.97 5.49
CA CYS A 278 13.26 15.81 6.02
C CYS A 278 14.25 16.97 5.73
N VAL A 279 13.85 18.00 4.99
CA VAL A 279 14.68 19.16 4.61
C VAL A 279 15.11 19.99 5.84
N PRO A 280 16.37 20.47 5.90
CA PRO A 280 16.85 21.35 6.96
C PRO A 280 15.98 22.62 7.14
N GLY A 281 15.92 23.14 8.37
CA GLY A 281 15.13 24.34 8.70
C GLY A 281 13.62 24.13 8.82
N MET A 282 13.04 23.07 8.23
CA MET A 282 11.60 22.79 8.33
C MET A 282 11.16 22.44 9.76
N ARG A 283 9.92 22.81 10.11
CA ARG A 283 9.28 22.43 11.36
C ARG A 283 8.75 21.01 11.25
N SER A 284 8.73 20.29 12.38
CA SER A 284 8.11 18.96 12.45
C SER A 284 7.25 18.80 13.70
N LEU A 285 6.13 18.10 13.53
CA LEU A 285 5.19 17.68 14.57
C LEU A 285 4.74 16.24 14.33
N ARG A 286 4.05 15.64 15.31
CA ARG A 286 3.42 14.31 15.15
C ARG A 286 1.91 14.46 15.04
N ASP A 287 1.31 13.74 14.12
CA ASP A 287 -0.14 13.61 14.00
C ASP A 287 -0.74 12.67 15.07
N GLY A 288 -2.07 12.53 15.08
CA GLY A 288 -2.79 11.66 16.01
C GLY A 288 -2.46 10.16 15.88
N ASN A 289 -1.86 9.74 14.76
CA ASN A 289 -1.36 8.37 14.56
C ASN A 289 0.14 8.25 14.88
N GLY A 290 0.74 9.29 15.45
CA GLY A 290 2.14 9.35 15.87
C GLY A 290 3.15 9.50 14.73
N ARG A 291 2.72 9.67 13.48
CA ARG A 291 3.61 9.87 12.32
C ARG A 291 4.07 11.32 12.26
N THR A 292 5.31 11.52 11.82
CA THR A 292 5.87 12.87 11.64
C THR A 292 5.27 13.53 10.40
N ILE A 293 4.93 14.82 10.51
CA ILE A 293 4.61 15.72 9.41
C ILE A 293 5.62 16.88 9.42
N TRP A 294 6.12 17.25 8.25
CA TRP A 294 7.02 18.39 8.01
C TRP A 294 6.24 19.52 7.36
N PHE A 295 6.58 20.76 7.71
CA PHE A 295 5.91 21.96 7.20
C PHE A 295 6.77 23.22 7.43
N GLN A 296 6.37 24.30 6.76
CA GLN A 296 6.90 25.65 6.94
C GLN A 296 5.78 26.55 7.50
N GLY A 297 6.13 27.63 8.20
CA GLY A 297 5.14 28.55 8.77
C GLY A 297 4.42 27.96 9.99
N GLU A 298 3.18 28.38 10.22
CA GLU A 298 2.38 27.95 11.38
C GLU A 298 1.75 26.56 11.19
N PRO A 299 1.49 25.81 12.28
CA PRO A 299 1.01 24.44 12.19
C PRO A 299 -0.50 24.34 11.91
N GLY A 300 -1.30 25.36 12.25
CA GLY A 300 -2.77 25.34 12.16
C GLY A 300 -3.47 25.06 13.51
N PRO A 301 -4.78 25.33 13.62
CA PRO A 301 -5.52 25.39 14.88
C PRO A 301 -5.70 24.03 15.57
N MET A 302 -5.69 22.92 14.81
CA MET A 302 -5.84 21.56 15.36
C MET A 302 -4.49 20.95 15.83
N ALA A 303 -3.43 21.75 15.91
CA ALA A 303 -2.11 21.26 16.30
C ALA A 303 -2.10 20.71 17.75
N PRO A 304 -1.38 19.60 18.03
CA PRO A 304 -1.38 18.99 19.35
C PRO A 304 -0.75 19.92 20.40
N LYS A 305 -1.59 20.43 21.31
CA LYS A 305 -1.21 21.35 22.40
C LYS A 305 -0.08 20.75 23.26
N GLY A 306 0.89 21.58 23.63
CA GLY A 306 1.98 21.22 24.56
C GLY A 306 3.23 20.56 23.94
N LYS A 307 3.26 20.26 22.63
CA LYS A 307 4.48 19.71 21.97
C LYS A 307 5.22 20.80 21.20
N LYS A 308 6.41 21.20 21.71
CA LYS A 308 7.33 22.11 20.98
C LYS A 308 7.71 21.47 19.63
N SER A 309 7.53 22.18 18.52
CA SER A 309 7.94 21.73 17.19
C SER A 309 9.47 21.59 17.14
N ARG A 310 9.97 20.40 16.79
CA ARG A 310 11.42 20.16 16.69
C ARG A 310 11.92 20.72 15.35
N LYS A 311 12.84 21.68 15.39
CA LYS A 311 13.68 22.04 14.24
C LYS A 311 14.80 21.00 14.09
N LYS A 312 15.11 20.56 12.87
CA LYS A 312 16.26 19.70 12.59
C LYS A 312 17.51 20.58 12.56
N HIS A 313 18.39 20.43 13.57
CA HIS A 313 19.75 20.96 13.49
C HIS A 313 20.59 20.04 12.59
N SER A 314 21.49 20.62 11.80
CA SER A 314 22.47 19.89 11.01
C SER A 314 23.42 19.11 11.93
N TRP A 315 23.55 17.81 11.69
CA TRP A 315 24.75 17.09 12.07
C TRP A 315 25.78 17.39 10.99
N VAL A 316 26.70 18.31 11.28
CA VAL A 316 27.95 18.41 10.53
C VAL A 316 28.78 17.20 10.96
N ASN A 317 29.19 16.37 10.00
CA ASN A 317 30.19 15.34 10.27
C ASN A 317 31.50 16.06 10.60
N ALA A 318 31.92 16.00 11.86
CA ALA A 318 33.28 16.35 12.23
C ALA A 318 34.13 15.08 12.12
N ASP A 319 35.21 15.15 11.34
CA ASP A 319 36.16 14.06 11.19
C ASP A 319 36.83 13.71 12.55
N PRO A 320 37.17 12.45 12.79
CA PRO A 320 37.75 12.03 14.07
C PRO A 320 39.26 12.29 14.11
N GLU A 321 39.67 13.40 14.74
CA GLU A 321 41.08 13.60 15.13
C GLU A 321 41.52 12.66 16.28
N PRO A 322 42.81 12.25 16.31
CA PRO A 322 43.29 11.18 17.17
C PRO A 322 43.54 11.59 18.65
N PRO A 323 43.57 10.62 19.58
CA PRO A 323 43.62 10.91 21.02
C PRO A 323 45.03 11.26 21.53
N SER A 324 45.15 12.41 22.20
CA SER A 324 46.35 12.83 22.95
C SER A 324 46.33 12.37 24.43
N PRO A 325 47.49 12.26 25.10
CA PRO A 325 47.62 11.44 26.32
C PRO A 325 47.25 12.15 27.64
N LYS A 326 46.97 11.33 28.67
CA LYS A 326 46.58 11.75 30.02
C LYS A 326 47.75 12.32 30.83
N VAL A 327 47.56 13.50 31.45
CA VAL A 327 48.37 14.03 32.55
C VAL A 327 47.44 14.45 33.71
N THR A 328 47.94 14.51 34.95
CA THR A 328 47.12 14.35 36.18
C THR A 328 47.13 15.53 37.17
N LYS A 329 45.96 15.78 37.80
CA LYS A 329 45.72 16.44 39.12
C LYS A 329 46.02 17.96 39.22
N PRO A 330 45.60 18.68 40.30
CA PRO A 330 44.76 18.31 41.46
C PRO A 330 43.52 19.21 41.71
N VAL A 331 42.71 18.87 42.73
CA VAL A 331 41.57 19.67 43.26
C VAL A 331 41.92 20.25 44.64
N PRO A 332 41.56 21.51 44.98
CA PRO A 332 41.85 22.12 46.27
C PRO A 332 40.84 21.76 47.38
N LYS A 333 41.29 21.90 48.64
CA LYS A 333 40.61 21.47 49.87
C LYS A 333 39.63 22.51 50.43
N ARG A 334 38.64 22.06 51.20
CA ARG A 334 38.05 22.80 52.34
C ARG A 334 37.82 21.84 53.52
N SER A 335 38.14 22.29 54.75
CA SER A 335 38.33 21.42 55.92
C SER A 335 37.64 21.89 57.21
N SER A 336 37.42 20.91 58.10
CA SER A 336 37.00 20.97 59.53
C SER A 336 35.53 21.34 59.78
N LYS A 337 34.84 20.89 60.86
CA LYS A 337 35.15 20.03 62.04
C LYS A 337 34.00 18.98 62.21
N GLY A 338 34.07 17.88 62.98
CA GLY A 338 35.17 17.23 63.71
C GLY A 338 34.65 16.29 64.83
N SER A 339 35.19 15.06 64.94
CA SER A 339 34.97 14.06 66.02
C SER A 339 33.55 13.42 66.12
N SER A 340 33.33 12.18 66.61
CA SER A 340 34.24 11.18 67.24
C SER A 340 33.69 9.73 67.09
N SER A 341 34.56 8.70 67.20
CA SER A 341 34.35 7.31 67.73
C SER A 341 33.24 6.40 67.13
N GLN A 342 33.35 5.07 66.92
CA GLN A 342 34.34 3.98 67.08
C GLN A 342 34.03 2.93 65.96
N GLU A 343 35.01 2.30 65.28
CA GLU A 343 35.52 0.92 65.53
C GLU A 343 34.48 -0.16 65.93
N LYS A 344 34.46 -1.41 65.43
CA LYS A 344 35.48 -2.20 64.71
C LYS A 344 34.90 -3.47 64.03
N VAL A 345 35.51 -3.89 62.89
CA VAL A 345 35.84 -5.30 62.47
C VAL A 345 34.71 -6.36 62.41
N ALA A 346 34.23 -6.77 61.22
CA ALA A 346 34.77 -7.77 60.25
C ALA A 346 33.97 -9.13 60.31
N LYS A 347 34.08 -10.14 59.42
CA LYS A 347 35.08 -10.52 58.40
C LYS A 347 34.48 -11.62 57.48
N ARG A 348 34.76 -11.60 56.16
CA ARG A 348 34.98 -12.77 55.22
C ARG A 348 33.90 -13.90 55.11
N SER A 349 33.77 -14.71 54.05
CA SER A 349 34.42 -14.82 52.71
C SER A 349 33.77 -15.90 51.83
N GLY A 350 33.90 -15.80 50.48
CA GLY A 350 33.94 -16.93 49.52
C GLY A 350 32.59 -17.56 49.14
N ARG A 351 32.09 -17.66 47.89
CA ARG A 351 32.62 -17.71 46.50
C ARG A 351 33.05 -19.10 45.97
N LYS A 352 32.17 -19.78 45.21
CA LYS A 352 32.36 -20.36 43.83
C LYS A 352 31.11 -21.21 43.44
N LYS A 353 30.54 -21.04 42.23
CA LYS A 353 30.65 -21.90 41.01
C LYS A 353 30.40 -23.41 41.26
N GLY A 354 29.56 -24.15 40.52
CA GLY A 354 28.68 -23.85 39.36
C GLY A 354 28.53 -25.09 38.44
N LYS A 355 27.52 -25.16 37.53
CA LYS A 355 27.34 -26.16 36.43
C LYS A 355 27.26 -27.67 36.86
N GLU A 356 26.59 -28.63 36.19
CA GLU A 356 25.82 -28.69 34.93
C GLU A 356 24.92 -29.97 34.87
N LEU A 357 23.82 -29.91 34.10
CA LEU A 357 23.28 -30.91 33.13
C LEU A 357 22.66 -32.30 33.50
N ILE A 358 21.64 -32.62 32.65
CA ILE A 358 21.14 -33.92 32.12
C ILE A 358 19.84 -34.55 32.68
N GLN A 359 19.09 -35.10 31.71
CA GLN A 359 17.71 -35.57 31.62
C GLN A 359 17.42 -36.93 32.30
N GLY A 360 16.12 -37.29 32.45
CA GLY A 360 15.70 -38.70 32.40
C GLY A 360 14.34 -39.09 33.01
N ALA A 361 13.37 -39.43 32.14
CA ALA A 361 12.27 -40.41 32.29
C ALA A 361 11.17 -40.28 33.40
N GLU A 362 9.91 -40.40 32.92
CA GLU A 362 8.74 -41.20 33.36
C GLU A 362 8.66 -41.73 34.83
N ASN A 363 7.49 -41.83 35.50
CA ASN A 363 6.21 -42.38 35.02
C ASN A 363 5.01 -42.13 36.00
N ALA A 364 3.80 -42.57 35.61
CA ALA A 364 2.63 -42.94 36.45
C ALA A 364 1.69 -41.90 37.15
N LYS A 365 0.59 -41.60 36.44
CA LYS A 365 -0.86 -41.63 36.84
C LYS A 365 -1.42 -40.98 38.14
N ALA A 366 -2.46 -40.16 37.87
CA ALA A 366 -3.75 -39.97 38.58
C ALA A 366 -3.84 -39.11 39.87
N HIS A 367 -4.56 -37.98 39.77
CA HIS A 367 -5.81 -37.75 40.53
C HIS A 367 -6.68 -36.63 39.90
N GLU A 368 -7.99 -36.77 40.11
CA GLU A 368 -9.13 -35.84 39.94
C GLU A 368 -9.05 -34.56 39.09
N ALA A 369 -9.92 -34.49 38.08
CA ALA A 369 -10.29 -33.26 37.39
C ALA A 369 -11.49 -32.56 38.08
N ARG A 370 -11.30 -31.30 38.53
CA ARG A 370 -12.41 -30.34 38.72
C ARG A 370 -12.44 -29.34 37.57
N LYS A 371 -13.59 -29.29 36.86
CA LYS A 371 -13.82 -28.46 35.66
C LYS A 371 -14.27 -27.02 36.00
N PRO A 372 -14.17 -26.09 35.03
CA PRO A 372 -14.30 -24.65 35.29
C PRO A 372 -15.74 -24.15 35.40
N ASN A 373 -15.88 -22.92 35.89
CA ASN A 373 -17.16 -22.29 36.18
C ASN A 373 -17.67 -21.48 34.97
N THR A 374 -18.79 -21.90 34.38
CA THR A 374 -19.52 -21.14 33.34
C THR A 374 -20.99 -21.00 33.73
N ARG A 375 -21.43 -19.78 34.05
CA ARG A 375 -22.86 -19.42 34.09
C ARG A 375 -23.33 -19.04 32.69
N SER A 376 -24.53 -19.31 32.18
CA SER A 376 -25.59 -20.31 32.41
C SER A 376 -26.86 -19.66 31.82
N ARG A 377 -27.36 -20.20 30.72
CA ARG A 377 -28.63 -19.80 30.07
C ARG A 377 -29.76 -20.68 30.66
N ARG A 378 -30.96 -20.13 30.89
CA ARG A 378 -32.24 -20.86 31.10
C ARG A 378 -33.22 -20.33 30.02
N LYS A 379 -33.97 -21.09 29.19
CA LYS A 379 -34.85 -22.28 29.36
C LYS A 379 -36.03 -22.01 30.32
N ALA A 380 -37.28 -22.38 30.04
CA ALA A 380 -37.95 -23.02 28.89
C ALA A 380 -39.42 -22.47 28.79
N SER A 381 -40.33 -22.86 27.90
CA SER A 381 -40.95 -24.19 27.74
C SER A 381 -41.58 -24.37 26.33
N ALA A 382 -42.13 -25.56 26.05
CA ALA A 382 -42.58 -26.00 24.72
C ALA A 382 -43.91 -26.77 24.76
N SER A 383 -44.57 -26.89 23.60
CA SER A 383 -45.48 -28.00 23.28
C SER A 383 -45.63 -28.14 21.75
N GLN A 384 -46.02 -29.34 21.28
CA GLN A 384 -45.98 -29.78 19.87
C GLN A 384 -47.37 -29.73 19.22
N ALA A 385 -47.43 -29.63 17.88
CA ALA A 385 -48.20 -30.52 16.99
C ALA A 385 -48.02 -30.15 15.50
N SER A 386 -48.17 -31.15 14.63
CA SER A 386 -48.38 -31.06 13.17
C SER A 386 -49.60 -31.98 12.86
N PRO A 387 -50.39 -31.83 11.76
CA PRO A 387 -49.88 -31.98 10.39
C PRO A 387 -50.63 -31.28 9.21
N THR A 388 -50.00 -31.30 8.03
CA THR A 388 -50.55 -31.44 6.65
C THR A 388 -51.76 -30.64 6.08
N ASN A 389 -51.59 -30.29 4.79
CA ASN A 389 -52.61 -30.19 3.71
C ASN A 389 -53.63 -29.03 3.70
N LYS A 390 -53.41 -28.04 2.80
CA LYS A 390 -54.08 -27.98 1.48
C LYS A 390 -53.71 -26.68 0.72
N ALA A 391 -53.61 -26.79 -0.61
CA ALA A 391 -53.72 -25.62 -1.51
C ALA A 391 -55.21 -25.18 -1.63
N PRO A 392 -55.47 -24.00 -2.19
CA PRO A 392 -56.01 -24.03 -3.55
C PRO A 392 -55.33 -23.05 -4.52
N ALA A 393 -55.58 -23.28 -5.81
CA ALA A 393 -54.99 -22.54 -6.93
C ALA A 393 -55.96 -21.49 -7.52
N ALA A 394 -55.39 -20.58 -8.32
CA ALA A 394 -56.03 -19.79 -9.39
C ALA A 394 -57.12 -18.77 -8.94
N ASP A 395 -57.32 -17.63 -9.61
CA ASP A 395 -57.48 -17.45 -11.06
C ASP A 395 -57.27 -15.96 -11.47
N ARG A 396 -57.35 -15.70 -12.79
CA ARG A 396 -57.41 -14.41 -13.51
C ARG A 396 -56.10 -13.66 -13.78
N LYS A 397 -55.91 -13.06 -14.96
CA LYS A 397 -56.39 -13.42 -16.32
C LYS A 397 -55.53 -12.63 -17.33
N ARG A 398 -55.32 -13.19 -18.53
CA ARG A 398 -54.69 -12.46 -19.65
C ARG A 398 -55.55 -11.25 -20.06
N GLN A 399 -54.90 -10.16 -20.45
CA GLN A 399 -55.26 -9.53 -21.72
C GLN A 399 -54.11 -8.72 -22.32
N ALA A 400 -53.81 -9.00 -23.59
CA ALA A 400 -53.08 -8.11 -24.47
C ALA A 400 -54.06 -7.71 -25.59
N SER A 401 -54.00 -6.47 -26.04
CA SER A 401 -54.60 -6.06 -27.31
C SER A 401 -53.80 -4.91 -27.91
N ALA A 402 -53.54 -5.03 -29.22
CA ALA A 402 -52.88 -4.02 -30.03
C ALA A 402 -53.75 -3.76 -31.27
N ARG A 403 -53.83 -2.49 -31.71
CA ARG A 403 -54.01 -2.00 -33.09
C ARG A 403 -54.08 -0.46 -33.04
N ARG A 404 -53.24 0.26 -33.81
CA ARG A 404 -53.51 0.81 -35.17
C ARG A 404 -54.72 1.76 -35.20
N SER A 405 -54.72 2.90 -35.89
CA SER A 405 -53.76 3.62 -36.77
C SER A 405 -54.35 5.04 -37.02
N THR A 406 -53.61 6.10 -37.37
CA THR A 406 -53.24 6.47 -38.76
C THR A 406 -52.37 7.75 -38.80
N GLY A 407 -51.55 7.90 -39.86
CA GLY A 407 -51.28 9.15 -40.63
C GLY A 407 -50.56 10.34 -39.97
N ALA A 408 -49.66 11.09 -40.63
CA ALA A 408 -49.20 11.07 -42.02
C ALA A 408 -47.74 11.62 -42.15
N VAL A 409 -47.21 11.60 -43.36
CA VAL A 409 -45.78 11.85 -43.71
C VAL A 409 -45.55 13.27 -44.24
N THR A 410 -44.38 13.86 -43.96
CA THR A 410 -43.65 14.82 -44.82
C THR A 410 -42.19 14.88 -44.34
N ALA A 411 -41.21 14.27 -45.03
CA ALA A 411 -40.54 14.73 -46.26
C ALA A 411 -39.42 15.77 -46.02
N ALA A 412 -38.17 15.32 -46.08
CA ALA A 412 -36.98 16.17 -46.08
C ALA A 412 -36.57 16.57 -47.51
N PRO A 413 -36.00 17.78 -47.74
CA PRO A 413 -35.45 18.16 -49.03
C PRO A 413 -34.01 17.66 -49.22
N ARG A 414 -33.67 17.28 -50.47
CA ARG A 414 -32.35 16.81 -50.88
C ARG A 414 -31.36 17.97 -51.11
N SER A 415 -30.07 17.61 -51.06
CA SER A 415 -28.92 18.38 -51.53
C SER A 415 -29.06 18.91 -52.96
N ARG A 416 -28.53 20.11 -53.23
CA ARG A 416 -28.14 20.56 -54.58
C ARG A 416 -26.62 20.71 -54.67
N ARG A 417 -26.03 20.05 -55.68
CA ARG A 417 -24.69 20.40 -56.20
C ARG A 417 -24.75 21.76 -56.88
N VAL A 418 -23.67 22.54 -56.75
CA VAL A 418 -23.25 23.55 -57.74
C VAL A 418 -21.76 23.29 -57.99
N LYS A 419 -21.32 23.40 -59.24
CA LYS A 419 -19.92 23.26 -59.68
C LYS A 419 -19.74 24.01 -61.01
N ALA A 420 -18.52 24.47 -61.27
CA ALA A 420 -18.12 25.44 -62.31
C ALA A 420 -18.64 26.87 -61.98
N GLU A 421 -17.86 27.92 -62.25
CA GLU A 421 -16.63 28.00 -63.06
C GLU A 421 -15.33 27.55 -62.34
#